data_AF-A0A1V4GKN8-F1
#
_entry.id   AF-A0A1V4GKN8-F1
#
_cell.length_a   1.000
_cell.length_b   1.000
_cell.length_c   1.000
_cell.angle_alpha   90.00
_cell.angle_beta   90.00
_cell.angle_gamma   90.00
#
_symmetry.space_group_name_H-M   'P 1'
#
loop_
_entity.id
_entity.type
_entity.pdbx_description
1 polymer ?
#
loop_
_entity_poly.entity_id
_entity_poly.type
_entity_poly.pdbx_seq_one_letter_code
_entity_poly.pdbx_strand_id
1 'polypeptide(L)'
;MENMGTIAKVTSTLAPVLHTLSVVIPQLRPVSVAVTVIDTLIQQLGLAEDGQTVESVGQDILDAYHADIKPTDYTTYDEYMQAIRDFKLENPDREMGEYLFAEKFASGLSVQTWGLEEKFGDEMSSLILAILKDAQNLEQGEGYFTPERIDSWITDVSSLADVAKYFGNELGIDEKNKVEQELVAIEKEQHPDKSLADIYKELDNIKDKIVVD
;
A
#
# COMPACT_ATOMS: atom_id res chain seq x y z
N MET A 1 5.39 -22.61 -5.00
CA MET A 1 6.64 -22.25 -4.28
C MET A 1 6.75 -20.74 -4.08
N GLU A 2 5.89 -19.91 -4.70
CA GLU A 2 5.85 -18.44 -4.52
C GLU A 2 5.52 -17.99 -3.08
N ASN A 3 4.58 -18.64 -2.39
CA ASN A 3 4.11 -18.19 -1.05
C ASN A 3 5.19 -18.17 0.05
N MET A 4 6.26 -18.96 -0.06
CA MET A 4 7.33 -18.98 0.96
C MET A 4 8.15 -17.69 0.97
N GLY A 5 8.28 -17.01 -0.17
CA GLY A 5 9.01 -15.75 -0.27
C GLY A 5 8.28 -14.61 0.44
N THR A 6 6.97 -14.52 0.24
CA THR A 6 6.13 -13.47 0.83
C THR A 6 5.97 -13.62 2.34
N ILE A 7 5.75 -14.85 2.84
CA ILE A 7 5.68 -15.13 4.28
C ILE A 7 7.02 -14.75 4.96
N ALA A 8 8.16 -15.02 4.32
CA ALA A 8 9.47 -14.64 4.83
C ALA A 8 9.65 -13.10 4.89
N LYS A 9 9.14 -12.35 3.91
CA LYS A 9 9.18 -10.87 3.92
C LYS A 9 8.35 -10.29 5.07
N VAL A 10 7.07 -10.68 5.20
CA VAL A 10 6.14 -10.17 6.25
C VAL A 10 6.73 -10.33 7.64
N THR A 11 7.32 -11.49 7.89
CA THR A 11 7.84 -11.88 9.22
C THR A 11 9.15 -11.18 9.55
N SER A 12 9.99 -10.93 8.54
CA SER A 12 11.22 -10.14 8.67
C SER A 12 10.95 -8.65 8.95
N THR A 13 9.79 -8.12 8.56
CA THR A 13 9.42 -6.71 8.80
C THR A 13 8.76 -6.51 10.16
N LEU A 14 7.91 -7.44 10.61
CA LEU A 14 7.21 -7.31 11.91
C LEU A 14 8.14 -7.47 13.12
N ALA A 15 9.07 -8.43 13.09
CA ALA A 15 9.92 -8.75 14.25
C ALA A 15 10.88 -7.62 14.68
N PRO A 16 11.54 -6.87 13.77
CA PRO A 16 12.39 -5.73 14.13
C PRO A 16 11.59 -4.47 14.49
N VAL A 17 10.41 -4.26 13.88
CA VAL A 17 9.53 -3.11 14.10
C VAL A 17 9.12 -3.01 15.58
N LEU A 18 8.80 -4.14 16.21
CA LEU A 18 8.47 -4.27 17.64
C LEU A 18 9.62 -3.88 18.60
N HIS A 19 10.87 -3.83 18.14
CA HIS A 19 12.04 -3.62 19.00
C HIS A 19 12.84 -2.34 18.70
N THR A 20 12.62 -1.66 17.57
CA THR A 20 13.57 -0.61 17.10
C THR A 20 12.96 0.74 16.72
N LEU A 21 11.64 0.90 16.59
CA LEU A 21 11.04 2.15 16.11
C LEU A 21 10.85 3.25 17.17
N SER A 22 11.19 2.99 18.43
CA SER A 22 11.11 3.98 19.53
C SER A 22 12.14 5.11 19.45
N VAL A 23 13.09 5.10 18.49
CA VAL A 23 14.26 6.01 18.50
C VAL A 23 14.25 7.06 17.36
N VAL A 24 13.36 6.98 16.36
CA VAL A 24 13.40 7.87 15.16
C VAL A 24 12.13 8.73 15.00
N ILE A 25 11.44 8.99 16.10
CA ILE A 25 10.13 9.67 16.17
C ILE A 25 10.07 11.11 15.56
N PRO A 26 11.12 11.96 15.49
CA PRO A 26 10.90 13.37 15.12
C PRO A 26 10.78 13.70 13.61
N GLN A 27 10.93 12.77 12.67
CA GLN A 27 10.98 13.11 11.23
C GLN A 27 9.83 12.56 10.38
N LEU A 28 9.02 11.66 10.92
CA LEU A 28 7.75 11.28 10.31
C LEU A 28 6.69 12.25 10.83
N ARG A 29 6.60 13.45 10.23
CA ARG A 29 5.26 14.08 10.15
C ARG A 29 4.35 13.00 9.56
N PRO A 30 3.10 12.86 10.04
CA PRO A 30 2.27 11.80 9.50
C PRO A 30 2.29 11.97 7.99
N VAL A 31 2.68 10.90 7.30
CA VAL A 31 2.60 10.73 5.84
C VAL A 31 1.11 10.67 5.47
N SER A 32 0.31 11.52 6.09
CA SER A 32 -1.13 11.39 6.29
C SER A 32 -1.85 11.27 4.97
N VAL A 33 -1.40 12.02 3.96
CA VAL A 33 -1.97 11.96 2.62
C VAL A 33 -1.59 10.64 1.93
N ALA A 34 -0.33 10.21 1.96
CA ALA A 34 0.05 8.92 1.35
C ALA A 34 -0.53 7.71 2.10
N VAL A 35 -0.71 7.80 3.43
CA VAL A 35 -1.44 6.83 4.24
C VAL A 35 -2.90 6.78 3.78
N THR A 36 -3.54 7.94 3.58
CA THR A 36 -4.92 8.01 3.06
C THR A 36 -5.02 7.38 1.68
N VAL A 37 -4.03 7.59 0.80
CA VAL A 37 -3.98 6.98 -0.54
C VAL A 37 -3.86 5.46 -0.43
N ILE A 38 -3.02 4.95 0.47
CA ILE A 38 -2.89 3.52 0.74
C ILE A 38 -4.19 2.95 1.34
N ASP A 39 -4.82 3.68 2.26
CA ASP A 39 -6.11 3.30 2.84
C ASP A 39 -7.20 3.19 1.77
N THR A 40 -7.27 4.15 0.83
CA THR A 40 -8.15 4.07 -0.34
C THR A 40 -7.86 2.83 -1.17
N LEU A 41 -6.59 2.56 -1.49
CA LEU A 41 -6.20 1.39 -2.26
C LEU A 41 -6.66 0.07 -1.61
N ILE A 42 -6.35 -0.13 -0.32
CA ILE A 42 -6.65 -1.39 0.37
C ILE A 42 -8.16 -1.57 0.63
N GLN A 43 -8.90 -0.48 0.83
CA GLN A 43 -10.37 -0.54 1.00
C GLN A 43 -11.06 -0.87 -0.31
N GLN A 44 -10.72 -0.16 -1.40
CA GLN A 44 -11.32 -0.40 -2.73
C GLN A 44 -11.02 -1.81 -3.26
N LEU A 45 -9.88 -2.38 -2.90
CA LEU A 45 -9.52 -3.75 -3.27
C LEU A 45 -10.07 -4.82 -2.29
N GLY A 46 -10.78 -4.42 -1.23
CA GLY A 46 -11.44 -5.33 -0.28
C GLY A 46 -10.48 -6.03 0.70
N LEU A 47 -9.29 -5.47 0.94
CA LEU A 47 -8.35 -5.93 1.97
C LEU A 47 -8.63 -5.30 3.34
N ALA A 48 -9.32 -4.17 3.37
CA ALA A 48 -9.74 -3.51 4.60
C ALA A 48 -11.26 -3.24 4.54
N GLU A 49 -11.91 -3.26 5.70
CA GLU A 49 -13.32 -2.87 5.80
C GLU A 49 -13.46 -1.35 5.59
N ASP A 50 -14.65 -0.90 5.19
CA ASP A 50 -14.95 0.52 5.01
C ASP A 50 -14.61 1.33 6.27
N GLY A 51 -13.73 2.33 6.12
CA GLY A 51 -13.27 3.17 7.24
C GLY A 51 -12.20 2.53 8.13
N GLN A 52 -11.78 1.29 7.85
CA GLN A 52 -10.61 0.68 8.48
C GLN A 52 -9.32 1.20 7.81
N THR A 53 -8.40 1.72 8.61
CA THR A 53 -7.12 2.27 8.13
C THR A 53 -6.02 1.23 8.28
N VAL A 54 -4.94 1.38 7.52
CA VAL A 54 -3.73 0.58 7.66
C VAL A 54 -3.18 0.64 9.10
N GLU A 55 -3.34 1.78 9.78
CA GLU A 55 -2.96 1.91 11.19
C GLU A 55 -3.85 1.04 12.10
N SER A 56 -5.17 1.04 11.92
CA SER A 56 -6.06 0.24 12.76
C SER A 56 -5.93 -1.26 12.48
N VAL A 57 -5.71 -1.65 11.22
CA VAL A 57 -5.31 -3.02 10.86
C VAL A 57 -4.00 -3.40 11.56
N GLY A 58 -3.01 -2.50 11.54
CA GLY A 58 -1.73 -2.70 12.19
C GLY A 58 -1.83 -2.87 13.71
N GLN A 59 -2.70 -2.12 14.36
CA GLN A 59 -3.01 -2.31 15.77
C GLN A 59 -3.59 -3.71 16.04
N ASP A 60 -4.57 -4.14 15.25
CA ASP A 60 -5.19 -5.47 15.40
C ASP A 60 -4.14 -6.59 15.20
N ILE A 61 -3.24 -6.43 14.23
CA ILE A 61 -2.10 -7.34 13.99
C ILE A 61 -1.17 -7.40 15.19
N LEU A 62 -0.79 -6.25 15.76
CA LEU A 62 0.13 -6.21 16.90
C LEU A 62 -0.49 -6.81 18.16
N ASP A 63 -1.77 -6.53 18.43
CA ASP A 63 -2.52 -7.16 19.52
C ASP A 63 -2.57 -8.69 19.35
N ALA A 64 -2.89 -9.17 18.15
CA ALA A 64 -2.95 -10.60 17.84
C ALA A 64 -1.55 -11.25 17.95
N TYR A 65 -0.51 -10.57 17.47
CA TYR A 65 0.87 -11.04 17.57
C TYR A 65 1.32 -11.21 19.02
N HIS A 66 0.94 -10.30 19.93
CA HIS A 66 1.18 -10.43 21.37
C HIS A 66 0.40 -11.59 22.01
N ALA A 67 -0.72 -12.01 21.41
CA ALA A 67 -1.46 -13.22 21.76
C ALA A 67 -0.92 -14.50 21.06
N ASP A 68 0.28 -14.44 20.48
CA ASP A 68 0.95 -15.54 19.76
C ASP A 68 0.24 -15.98 18.46
N ILE A 69 -0.57 -15.09 17.87
CA ILE A 69 -1.19 -15.28 16.55
C ILE A 69 -0.29 -14.59 15.51
N LYS A 70 0.57 -15.35 14.83
CA LYS A 70 1.59 -14.78 13.94
C LYS A 70 1.27 -15.05 12.47
N PRO A 71 1.64 -14.15 11.54
CA PRO A 71 1.46 -14.40 10.10
C PRO A 71 2.14 -15.70 9.63
N THR A 72 3.25 -16.12 10.26
CA THR A 72 3.96 -17.38 9.94
C THR A 72 3.10 -18.63 10.10
N ASP A 73 2.05 -18.55 10.91
CA ASP A 73 1.26 -19.72 11.30
C ASP A 73 0.19 -20.04 10.23
N TYR A 74 0.09 -19.19 9.20
CA TYR A 74 -0.93 -19.23 8.16
C TYR A 74 -0.29 -19.28 6.77
N THR A 75 -0.98 -19.91 5.83
CA THR A 75 -0.46 -20.08 4.46
C THR A 75 -0.89 -18.96 3.53
N THR A 76 -2.07 -18.38 3.79
CA THR A 76 -2.69 -17.35 2.96
C THR A 76 -3.02 -16.12 3.79
N TYR A 77 -3.05 -14.97 3.13
CA TYR A 77 -3.47 -13.71 3.72
C TYR A 77 -4.87 -13.82 4.34
N ASP A 78 -5.82 -14.43 3.62
CA ASP A 78 -7.21 -14.54 4.08
C ASP A 78 -7.33 -15.43 5.34
N GLU A 79 -6.55 -16.51 5.45
CA GLU A 79 -6.49 -17.35 6.66
C GLU A 79 -6.00 -16.54 7.87
N TYR A 80 -4.94 -15.77 7.71
CA TYR A 80 -4.40 -14.94 8.78
C TYR A 80 -5.35 -13.81 9.20
N MET A 81 -5.94 -13.11 8.23
CA MET A 81 -6.89 -12.04 8.51
C MET A 81 -8.18 -12.56 9.15
N GLN A 82 -8.61 -13.79 8.81
CA GLN A 82 -9.72 -14.42 9.49
C GLN A 82 -9.37 -14.71 10.96
N ALA A 83 -8.18 -15.22 11.25
CA ALA A 83 -7.74 -15.45 12.63
C ALA A 83 -7.69 -14.15 13.46
N ILE A 84 -7.26 -13.03 12.86
CA ILE A 84 -7.33 -11.72 13.51
C ILE A 84 -8.77 -11.32 13.81
N ARG A 85 -9.70 -11.49 12.85
CA ARG A 85 -11.13 -11.18 13.05
C ARG A 85 -11.75 -12.03 14.16
N ASP A 86 -11.45 -13.33 14.18
CA ASP A 86 -11.93 -14.26 15.21
C ASP A 86 -11.37 -13.89 16.58
N PHE A 87 -10.08 -13.58 16.68
CA PHE A 87 -9.46 -13.09 17.91
C PHE A 87 -10.14 -11.83 18.45
N LYS A 88 -10.46 -10.86 17.59
CA LYS A 88 -11.20 -9.64 17.99
C LYS A 88 -12.60 -9.97 18.49
N LEU A 89 -13.30 -10.86 17.82
CA LEU A 89 -14.68 -11.26 18.17
C LEU A 89 -14.73 -12.00 19.50
N GLU A 90 -13.75 -12.86 19.77
CA GLU A 90 -13.64 -13.63 21.01
C GLU A 90 -13.14 -12.77 22.17
N ASN A 91 -12.42 -11.68 21.89
CA ASN A 91 -11.83 -10.79 22.88
C ASN A 91 -12.27 -9.32 22.67
N PRO A 92 -13.59 -9.03 22.80
CA PRO A 92 -14.13 -7.70 22.52
C PRO A 92 -13.64 -6.63 23.50
N ASP A 93 -13.32 -7.03 24.74
CA ASP A 93 -12.84 -6.16 25.82
C ASP A 93 -11.32 -6.22 26.01
N ARG A 94 -10.56 -6.68 25.00
CA ARG A 94 -9.10 -6.79 25.10
C ARG A 94 -8.47 -5.41 25.36
N GLU A 95 -7.42 -5.40 26.18
CA GLU A 95 -6.56 -4.23 26.27
C GLU A 95 -5.77 -4.07 24.97
N MET A 96 -5.95 -2.94 24.31
CA MET A 96 -5.18 -2.61 23.11
C MET A 96 -3.76 -2.21 23.53
N GLY A 97 -2.75 -2.78 22.88
CA GLY A 97 -1.37 -2.41 23.15
C GLY A 97 -1.09 -0.94 22.82
N GLU A 98 -0.29 -0.28 23.65
CA GLU A 98 0.18 1.09 23.40
C GLU A 98 1.36 1.08 22.41
N TYR A 99 1.04 1.08 21.11
CA TYR A 99 2.05 1.15 20.04
C TYR A 99 2.16 2.55 19.45
N LEU A 100 3.34 2.87 18.91
CA LEU A 100 3.59 4.08 18.13
C LEU A 100 2.92 3.99 16.77
N PHE A 101 2.58 5.15 16.18
CA PHE A 101 2.04 5.23 14.82
C PHE A 101 2.88 4.44 13.80
N ALA A 102 4.22 4.59 13.86
CA ALA A 102 5.11 3.91 12.93
C ALA A 102 5.08 2.38 13.06
N GLU A 103 4.87 1.85 14.27
CA GLU A 103 4.76 0.40 14.50
C GLU A 103 3.45 -0.14 13.94
N LYS A 104 2.34 0.55 14.19
CA LYS A 104 1.03 0.21 13.63
C LYS A 104 1.06 0.29 12.12
N PHE A 105 1.50 1.42 11.57
CA PHE A 105 1.58 1.64 10.14
C PHE A 105 2.44 0.58 9.45
N ALA A 106 3.65 0.31 9.95
CA ALA A 106 4.53 -0.70 9.36
C ALA A 106 3.92 -2.11 9.42
N SER A 107 3.25 -2.44 10.53
CA SER A 107 2.62 -3.75 10.70
C SER A 107 1.43 -3.94 9.77
N GLY A 108 0.54 -2.95 9.70
CA GLY A 108 -0.59 -2.94 8.77
C GLY A 108 -0.11 -2.96 7.33
N LEU A 109 0.85 -2.10 6.97
CA LEU A 109 1.36 -2.02 5.60
C LEU A 109 1.98 -3.35 5.17
N SER A 110 2.76 -4.01 6.04
CA SER A 110 3.40 -5.29 5.71
C SER A 110 2.38 -6.39 5.39
N VAL A 111 1.34 -6.52 6.23
CA VAL A 111 0.32 -7.56 6.04
C VAL A 111 -0.61 -7.22 4.87
N GLN A 112 -1.00 -5.95 4.70
CA GLN A 112 -1.80 -5.55 3.54
C GLN A 112 -1.02 -5.67 2.24
N THR A 113 0.29 -5.41 2.24
CA THR A 113 1.15 -5.66 1.07
C THR A 113 1.16 -7.15 0.71
N TRP A 114 1.26 -8.05 1.69
CA TRP A 114 1.09 -9.49 1.42
C TRP A 114 -0.26 -9.80 0.79
N GLY A 115 -1.36 -9.26 1.31
CA GLY A 115 -2.68 -9.45 0.69
C GLY A 115 -2.75 -8.92 -0.75
N LEU A 116 -2.08 -7.80 -1.03
CA LEU A 116 -2.02 -7.22 -2.38
C LEU A 116 -1.21 -8.12 -3.32
N GLU A 117 -0.03 -8.57 -2.88
CA GLU A 117 0.83 -9.48 -3.64
C GLU A 117 0.10 -10.80 -3.95
N GLU A 118 -0.55 -11.40 -2.95
CA GLU A 118 -1.24 -12.69 -3.11
C GLU A 118 -2.46 -12.60 -4.04
N LYS A 119 -3.22 -11.49 -4.00
CA LYS A 119 -4.46 -11.34 -4.76
C LYS A 119 -4.27 -10.73 -6.14
N PHE A 120 -3.28 -9.86 -6.32
CA PHE A 120 -3.12 -9.03 -7.52
C PHE A 120 -1.74 -9.12 -8.17
N GLY A 121 -0.76 -9.78 -7.53
CA GLY A 121 0.59 -9.99 -8.05
C GLY A 121 1.67 -9.24 -7.25
N ASP A 122 2.87 -9.81 -7.21
CA ASP A 122 4.04 -9.31 -6.46
C ASP A 122 4.38 -7.85 -6.77
N GLU A 123 4.01 -7.37 -7.96
CA GLU A 123 4.36 -6.05 -8.46
C GLU A 123 3.57 -4.94 -7.77
N MET A 124 2.49 -5.27 -7.05
CA MET A 124 1.75 -4.31 -6.23
C MET A 124 2.62 -3.64 -5.16
N SER A 125 3.68 -4.31 -4.71
CA SER A 125 4.70 -3.71 -3.83
C SER A 125 5.36 -2.48 -4.46
N SER A 126 5.55 -2.46 -5.78
CA SER A 126 6.12 -1.32 -6.51
C SER A 126 5.17 -0.12 -6.53
N LEU A 127 3.85 -0.36 -6.59
CA LEU A 127 2.86 0.72 -6.47
C LEU A 127 2.86 1.34 -5.07
N ILE A 128 2.86 0.51 -4.02
CA ILE A 128 2.96 0.97 -2.63
C ILE A 128 4.24 1.80 -2.43
N LEU A 129 5.38 1.28 -2.91
CA LEU A 129 6.65 2.00 -2.82
C LEU A 129 6.60 3.34 -3.56
N ALA A 130 6.00 3.39 -4.74
CA ALA A 130 5.86 4.63 -5.51
C ALA A 130 5.02 5.68 -4.77
N ILE A 131 3.89 5.28 -4.15
CA ILE A 131 3.06 6.14 -3.31
C ILE A 131 3.88 6.70 -2.12
N LEU A 132 4.65 5.83 -1.45
CA LEU A 132 5.49 6.24 -0.31
C LEU A 132 6.64 7.17 -0.72
N LYS A 133 7.26 6.95 -1.88
CA LYS A 133 8.29 7.86 -2.42
C LYS A 133 7.70 9.23 -2.77
N ASP A 134 6.41 9.29 -3.10
CA ASP A 134 5.70 10.55 -3.41
C ASP A 134 5.10 11.26 -2.19
N ALA A 135 5.20 10.66 -0.99
CA ALA A 135 4.61 11.15 0.24
C ALA A 135 4.85 12.64 0.52
N GLN A 136 6.08 13.13 0.33
CA GLN A 136 6.40 14.54 0.59
C GLN A 136 5.71 15.50 -0.38
N ASN A 137 5.51 15.10 -1.63
CA ASN A 137 4.79 15.92 -2.60
C ASN A 137 3.29 15.89 -2.32
N LEU A 138 2.75 14.73 -1.95
CA LEU A 138 1.35 14.57 -1.54
C LEU A 138 0.99 15.50 -0.37
N GLU A 139 1.85 15.60 0.64
CA GLU A 139 1.68 16.53 1.76
C GLU A 139 1.73 18.01 1.35
N GLN A 140 2.35 18.33 0.21
CA GLN A 140 2.41 19.69 -0.35
C GLN A 140 1.27 19.98 -1.33
N GLY A 141 0.41 18.99 -1.62
CA GLY A 141 -0.62 19.09 -2.66
C GLY A 141 -0.08 19.02 -4.09
N GLU A 142 1.17 18.58 -4.26
CA GLU A 142 1.87 18.42 -5.55
C GLU A 142 2.08 16.95 -5.91
N GLY A 143 1.55 16.03 -5.11
CA GLY A 143 1.71 14.60 -5.29
C GLY A 143 0.96 14.08 -6.51
N TYR A 144 1.55 13.08 -7.15
CA TYR A 144 0.99 12.37 -8.27
C TYR A 144 -0.04 11.32 -7.84
N PHE A 145 0.23 10.55 -6.79
CA PHE A 145 -0.64 9.44 -6.37
C PHE A 145 -1.78 9.91 -5.46
N THR A 146 -2.80 10.57 -6.00
CA THR A 146 -3.96 11.01 -5.22
C THR A 146 -5.00 9.90 -5.04
N PRO A 147 -5.87 9.96 -4.00
CA PRO A 147 -6.95 8.99 -3.84
C PRO A 147 -7.85 8.88 -5.08
N GLU A 148 -8.15 10.00 -5.73
CA GLU A 148 -8.96 10.05 -6.94
C GLU A 148 -8.31 9.28 -8.09
N ARG A 149 -6.99 9.42 -8.29
CA ARG A 149 -6.26 8.67 -9.31
C ARG A 149 -6.24 7.18 -9.00
N ILE A 150 -6.02 6.79 -7.75
CA ILE A 150 -6.06 5.38 -7.34
C ILE A 150 -7.45 4.78 -7.63
N ASP A 151 -8.51 5.45 -7.22
CA ASP A 151 -9.90 5.02 -7.45
C ASP A 151 -10.20 4.81 -8.94
N SER A 152 -9.73 5.75 -9.76
CA SER A 152 -9.85 5.71 -11.21
C SER A 152 -9.08 4.54 -11.82
N TRP A 153 -7.86 4.27 -11.34
CA TRP A 153 -7.07 3.16 -11.86
C TRP A 153 -7.69 1.81 -11.52
N ILE A 154 -8.19 1.65 -10.29
CA ILE A 154 -8.86 0.42 -9.87
C ILE A 154 -10.07 0.11 -10.77
N THR A 155 -10.76 1.16 -11.23
CA THR A 155 -11.99 1.02 -12.02
C THR A 155 -11.75 0.92 -13.52
N ASP A 156 -10.83 1.73 -14.05
CA ASP A 156 -10.79 2.06 -15.48
C ASP A 156 -9.58 1.47 -16.23
N VAL A 157 -8.50 1.07 -15.54
CA VAL A 157 -7.34 0.45 -16.24
C VAL A 157 -7.61 -1.01 -16.55
N SER A 158 -6.95 -1.53 -17.59
CA SER A 158 -7.09 -2.94 -17.97
C SER A 158 -6.43 -3.91 -16.97
N SER A 159 -5.39 -3.44 -16.25
CA SER A 159 -4.62 -4.24 -15.30
C SER A 159 -3.92 -3.34 -14.29
N LEU A 160 -4.34 -3.41 -13.02
CA LEU A 160 -3.69 -2.67 -11.93
C LEU A 160 -2.25 -3.16 -11.68
N ALA A 161 -1.98 -4.45 -11.90
CA ALA A 161 -0.63 -5.00 -11.84
C ALA A 161 0.30 -4.37 -12.90
N ASP A 162 -0.20 -4.10 -14.10
CA ASP A 162 0.59 -3.44 -15.14
C ASP A 162 0.84 -1.96 -14.80
N VAL A 163 -0.10 -1.28 -14.13
CA VAL A 163 0.13 0.06 -13.56
C VAL A 163 1.22 0.01 -12.49
N ALA A 164 1.20 -0.99 -11.61
CA ALA A 164 2.22 -1.18 -10.59
C ALA A 164 3.60 -1.40 -11.21
N LYS A 165 3.71 -2.28 -12.22
CA LYS A 165 4.93 -2.50 -13.02
C LYS A 165 5.39 -1.24 -13.76
N TYR A 166 4.46 -0.44 -14.26
CA TYR A 166 4.78 0.81 -14.97
C TYR A 166 5.51 1.80 -14.07
N PHE A 167 5.06 1.94 -12.82
CA PHE A 167 5.72 2.77 -11.82
C PHE A 167 6.95 2.10 -11.20
N GLY A 168 6.99 0.76 -11.14
CA GLY A 168 8.19 -0.02 -10.79
C GLY A 168 9.29 -0.05 -11.86
N ASN A 169 9.02 0.46 -13.06
CA ASN A 169 9.90 0.35 -14.23
C ASN A 169 10.23 -1.11 -14.61
N GLU A 170 9.23 -1.99 -14.49
CA GLU A 170 9.35 -3.44 -14.70
C GLU A 170 8.75 -3.90 -16.05
N LEU A 171 8.15 -2.97 -16.81
CA LEU A 171 7.56 -3.26 -18.12
C LEU A 171 8.56 -3.16 -19.26
N GLY A 172 8.35 -3.99 -20.30
CA GLY A 172 8.98 -3.79 -21.60
C GLY A 172 8.50 -2.49 -22.28
N ILE A 173 9.24 -2.01 -23.29
CA ILE A 173 8.94 -0.72 -23.96
C ILE A 173 7.50 -0.68 -24.50
N ASP A 174 7.05 -1.75 -25.16
CA ASP A 174 5.73 -1.79 -25.79
C ASP A 174 4.60 -1.79 -24.74
N GLU A 175 4.75 -2.57 -23.67
CA GLU A 175 3.80 -2.62 -22.55
C GLU A 175 3.76 -1.31 -21.79
N LYS A 176 4.93 -0.71 -21.55
CA LYS A 176 5.05 0.61 -20.93
C LYS A 176 4.25 1.66 -21.71
N ASN A 177 4.40 1.70 -23.03
CA ASN A 177 3.67 2.65 -23.88
C ASN A 177 2.15 2.41 -23.82
N LYS A 178 1.72 1.15 -23.75
CA LYS A 178 0.30 0.80 -23.63
C LYS A 178 -0.28 1.32 -22.31
N VAL A 179 0.37 1.01 -21.19
CA VAL A 179 -0.09 1.46 -19.86
C VAL A 179 -0.07 2.98 -19.76
N GLU A 180 0.97 3.64 -20.26
CA GLU A 180 1.05 5.11 -20.30
C GLU A 180 -0.14 5.73 -21.05
N GLN A 181 -0.52 5.16 -22.20
CA GLN A 181 -1.67 5.61 -22.97
C GLN A 181 -3.00 5.42 -22.22
N GLU A 182 -3.17 4.32 -21.48
CA GLU A 182 -4.34 4.11 -20.62
C GLU A 182 -4.41 5.17 -19.51
N LEU A 183 -3.30 5.40 -18.80
CA LEU A 183 -3.22 6.42 -17.75
C LEU A 183 -3.51 7.84 -18.28
N VAL A 184 -2.97 8.17 -19.47
CA VAL A 184 -3.21 9.47 -20.13
C VAL A 184 -4.68 9.61 -20.54
N ALA A 185 -5.29 8.54 -21.05
CA ALA A 185 -6.70 8.55 -21.46
C ALA A 185 -7.63 8.80 -20.27
N ILE A 186 -7.42 8.09 -19.16
CA ILE A 186 -8.21 8.25 -17.92
C ILE A 186 -8.06 9.68 -17.38
N GLU A 187 -6.83 10.16 -17.25
CA GLU A 187 -6.58 11.52 -16.75
C GLU A 187 -7.23 12.59 -17.65
N LYS A 188 -7.20 12.39 -18.97
CA LYS A 188 -7.80 13.32 -19.94
C LYS A 188 -9.33 13.31 -19.90
N GLU A 189 -9.94 12.16 -19.64
CA GLU A 189 -11.38 12.03 -19.48
C GLU A 189 -11.87 12.78 -18.23
N GLN A 190 -11.15 12.65 -17.12
CA GLN A 190 -11.49 13.27 -15.84
C GLN A 190 -11.13 14.76 -15.76
N HIS A 191 -10.08 15.16 -16.49
CA HIS A 191 -9.63 16.54 -16.57
C HIS A 191 -9.55 17.01 -18.04
N PRO A 192 -10.70 17.24 -18.71
CA PRO A 192 -10.74 17.62 -20.13
C PRO A 192 -9.98 18.91 -20.47
N ASP A 193 -9.81 19.80 -19.49
CA ASP A 193 -9.09 21.08 -19.66
C ASP A 193 -7.57 20.93 -19.59
N LYS A 194 -7.06 19.82 -19.03
CA LYS A 194 -5.63 19.56 -18.88
C LYS A 194 -5.00 19.19 -20.22
N SER A 195 -3.87 19.80 -20.58
CA SER A 195 -3.24 19.49 -21.87
C SER A 195 -2.56 18.11 -21.84
N LEU A 196 -2.50 17.42 -22.99
CA LEU A 196 -1.79 16.15 -23.07
C LEU A 196 -0.32 16.29 -22.65
N ALA A 197 0.32 17.41 -23.04
CA ALA A 197 1.70 17.69 -22.67
C ALA A 197 1.89 17.80 -21.15
N ASP A 198 0.93 18.38 -20.43
CA ASP A 198 1.00 18.46 -18.97
C ASP A 198 0.82 17.08 -18.32
N ILE A 199 -0.08 16.24 -18.85
CA ILE A 199 -0.29 14.88 -18.34
C ILE A 199 0.97 14.03 -18.53
N TYR A 200 1.56 14.02 -19.73
CA TYR A 200 2.82 13.31 -19.98
C TYR A 200 3.95 13.83 -19.10
N LYS A 201 4.05 15.16 -18.93
CA LYS A 201 5.06 15.76 -18.06
C LYS A 201 4.91 15.32 -16.60
N GLU A 202 3.68 15.20 -16.09
CA GLU A 202 3.45 14.70 -14.74
C GLU A 202 3.87 13.24 -14.59
N LEU A 203 3.55 12.39 -15.58
CA LEU A 203 3.97 10.98 -15.63
C LEU A 203 5.49 10.84 -15.68
N ASP A 204 6.17 11.61 -16.52
CA ASP A 204 7.64 11.63 -16.60
C ASP A 204 8.26 12.08 -15.27
N ASN A 205 7.74 13.18 -14.70
CA ASN A 205 8.26 13.73 -13.45
C ASN A 205 8.13 12.72 -12.29
N ILE A 206 7.00 12.04 -12.16
CA ILE A 206 6.84 11.06 -11.07
C ILE A 206 7.75 9.85 -11.30
N LYS A 207 7.92 9.39 -12.55
CA LYS A 207 8.82 8.29 -12.87
C LYS A 207 10.28 8.60 -12.56
N ASP A 208 10.73 9.80 -12.90
CA ASP A 208 12.09 10.25 -12.57
C ASP A 208 12.29 10.29 -11.05
N LYS A 209 11.27 10.70 -10.28
CA LYS A 209 11.36 10.77 -8.81
C LYS A 209 11.41 9.40 -8.14
N ILE A 210 10.67 8.40 -8.64
CA ILE A 210 10.58 7.08 -7.99
C ILE A 210 11.72 6.12 -8.40
N VAL A 211 12.38 6.35 -9.53
CA VAL A 211 13.50 5.51 -10.04
C VAL A 211 14.85 5.89 -9.42
N VAL A 212 14.98 7.07 -8.80
CA VAL A 212 16.23 7.50 -8.16
C VAL A 212 16.39 6.79 -6.81
N ASP A 213 17.27 5.78 -6.78
CA ASP A 213 17.96 5.25 -5.59
C ASP A 213 19.47 5.54 -5.71
#